data_AF-A0A7W7YEC2-F1
#
_entry.id   AF-A0A7W7YEC2-F1
#
_cell.length_a   1.000
_cell.length_b   1.000
_cell.length_c   1.000
_cell.angle_alpha   90.00
_cell.angle_beta   90.00
_cell.angle_gamma   90.00
#
_symmetry.space_group_name_H-M   'P 1'
#
loop_
_entity.id
_entity.type
_entity.pdbx_description
1 polymer ?
#
loop_
_entity_poly.entity_id
_entity_poly.type
_entity_poly.pdbx_seq_one_letter_code
_entity_poly.pdbx_strand_id
1 'polypeptide(L)'
;MFLLKTALGGAVMMLCACSSIGGWVGKVGGRADARRDLRAGKLVLEVMGLPTPWDNTYSRLLKERYGIMQRGVGGCMVGSRVASHAQYYNEIMEAEITRRFGKNVFERTLHEAVKMTPRRRPNPPL
;
A
#
# COMPACT_ATOMS: atom_id res chain seq x y z
N MET A 1 16.61 18.92 -56.61
CA MET A 1 16.89 17.55 -56.15
C MET A 1 18.12 17.56 -55.23
N PHE A 2 17.97 18.16 -54.04
CA PHE A 2 18.91 18.07 -52.93
C PHE A 2 18.17 17.36 -51.80
N LEU A 3 18.47 16.06 -51.70
CA LEU A 3 17.86 15.11 -50.79
C LEU A 3 18.27 15.41 -49.34
N LEU A 4 17.25 15.51 -48.48
CA LEU A 4 17.14 14.72 -47.25
C LEU A 4 18.30 14.81 -46.25
N LYS A 5 18.31 15.85 -45.40
CA LYS A 5 19.05 15.85 -44.13
C LYS A 5 18.19 16.43 -42.99
N THR A 6 17.06 15.78 -42.72
CA THR A 6 16.27 16.01 -41.49
C THR A 6 15.75 14.68 -40.96
N ALA A 7 16.66 13.84 -40.49
CA ALA A 7 16.32 12.71 -39.63
C ALA A 7 17.60 12.28 -38.93
N LEU A 8 17.51 11.98 -37.64
CA LEU A 8 18.57 11.54 -36.71
C LEU A 8 19.06 12.63 -35.74
N GLY A 9 18.16 13.10 -34.88
CA GLY A 9 18.53 13.87 -33.69
C GLY A 9 17.63 13.65 -32.47
N GLY A 10 16.68 12.70 -32.51
CA GLY A 10 15.61 12.60 -31.51
C GLY A 10 15.37 11.21 -30.93
N ALA A 11 16.35 10.30 -30.96
CA ALA A 11 16.15 8.89 -30.60
C ALA A 11 17.06 8.37 -29.48
N VAL A 12 17.64 9.24 -28.64
CA VAL A 12 18.49 8.82 -27.50
C VAL A 12 18.02 9.43 -26.18
N MET A 13 16.73 9.30 -25.87
CA MET A 13 16.21 9.57 -24.52
C MET A 13 15.20 8.50 -24.10
N MET A 14 15.48 7.24 -24.42
CA MET A 14 14.54 6.14 -24.19
C MET A 14 15.24 4.86 -23.75
N LEU A 15 16.13 4.90 -22.74
CA LEU A 15 16.77 3.66 -22.28
C LEU A 15 17.22 3.58 -20.80
N CYS A 16 16.80 4.50 -19.91
CA CYS A 16 17.06 4.37 -18.46
C CYS A 16 15.79 4.41 -17.59
N ALA A 17 14.65 3.89 -18.09
CA ALA A 17 13.36 4.04 -17.42
C ALA A 17 12.73 2.74 -16.86
N CYS A 18 13.38 1.57 -16.92
CA CYS A 18 12.74 0.33 -16.42
C CYS A 18 12.39 0.39 -14.93
N SER A 19 13.23 1.01 -14.10
CA SER A 19 12.96 1.16 -12.66
C SER A 19 11.91 2.23 -12.35
N SER A 20 11.76 3.25 -13.22
CA SER A 20 10.83 4.37 -13.03
C SER A 20 9.44 4.12 -13.62
N ILE A 21 9.31 3.31 -14.68
CA ILE A 21 8.02 2.94 -15.28
C ILE A 21 7.17 2.15 -14.28
N GLY A 22 7.75 1.16 -13.60
CA GLY A 22 7.04 0.34 -12.62
C GLY A 22 6.45 1.17 -11.48
N GLY A 23 7.24 2.10 -10.92
CA GLY A 23 6.79 2.99 -9.85
C GLY A 23 5.71 3.97 -10.33
N TRP A 24 5.86 4.57 -11.51
CA TRP A 24 4.86 5.51 -12.03
C TRP A 24 3.51 4.83 -12.30
N VAL A 25 3.52 3.63 -12.90
CA VAL A 25 2.31 2.82 -13.10
C VAL A 25 1.66 2.45 -11.77
N GLY A 26 2.47 2.06 -10.77
CA GLY A 26 2.00 1.80 -9.41
C GLY A 26 1.28 3.01 -8.81
N LYS A 27 1.89 4.19 -8.86
CA LYS A 27 1.31 5.45 -8.36
C LYS A 27 -0.04 5.78 -8.99
N VAL A 28 -0.14 5.75 -10.32
CA VAL A 28 -1.37 6.10 -11.03
C VAL A 28 -2.47 5.08 -10.71
N GLY A 29 -2.13 3.79 -10.74
CA GLY A 29 -3.05 2.70 -10.39
C GLY A 29 -3.56 2.82 -8.95
N GLY A 30 -2.67 2.99 -7.97
CA GLY A 30 -3.03 3.06 -6.56
C GLY A 30 -4.00 4.18 -6.24
N ARG A 31 -3.79 5.38 -6.81
CA ARG A 31 -4.71 6.50 -6.63
C ARG A 31 -6.06 6.27 -7.30
N ALA A 32 -6.07 5.70 -8.50
CA ALA A 32 -7.30 5.42 -9.23
C ALA A 32 -8.15 4.38 -8.47
N ASP A 33 -7.50 3.33 -7.97
CA ASP A 33 -8.11 2.23 -7.25
C ASP A 33 -8.63 2.67 -5.87
N ALA A 34 -7.88 3.50 -5.14
CA ALA A 34 -8.34 4.04 -3.86
C ALA A 34 -9.61 4.88 -4.05
N ARG A 35 -9.64 5.76 -5.07
CA ARG A 35 -10.83 6.56 -5.39
C ARG A 35 -12.02 5.69 -5.80
N ARG A 36 -11.80 4.60 -6.53
CA ARG A 36 -12.84 3.64 -6.90
C ARG A 36 -13.42 2.97 -5.65
N ASP A 37 -12.57 2.47 -4.77
CA ASP A 37 -12.99 1.77 -3.56
C ASP A 37 -13.72 2.72 -2.60
N LEU A 38 -13.28 3.98 -2.46
CA LEU A 38 -14.00 5.01 -1.70
C LEU A 38 -15.40 5.30 -2.27
N ARG A 39 -15.55 5.41 -3.60
CA ARG A 39 -16.87 5.56 -4.23
C ARG A 39 -17.79 4.37 -3.98
N ALA A 40 -17.22 3.17 -3.82
CA ALA A 40 -17.94 1.96 -3.45
C ALA A 40 -18.15 1.83 -1.92
N GLY A 41 -17.79 2.83 -1.13
CA GLY A 41 -17.95 2.82 0.33
C GLY A 41 -16.97 1.91 1.07
N LYS A 42 -15.89 1.44 0.42
CA LYS A 42 -14.91 0.53 1.02
C LYS A 42 -13.77 1.32 1.66
N LEU A 43 -13.42 0.95 2.89
CA LEU A 43 -12.21 1.41 3.58
C LEU A 43 -11.24 0.24 3.67
N VAL A 44 -10.12 0.34 2.98
CA VAL A 44 -9.11 -0.73 2.89
C VAL A 44 -7.72 -0.15 3.11
N LEU A 45 -6.86 -0.88 3.80
CA LEU A 45 -5.42 -0.65 3.85
C LEU A 45 -4.69 -1.77 3.12
N GLU A 46 -3.83 -1.41 2.19
CA GLU A 46 -2.90 -2.35 1.57
C GLU A 46 -1.67 -2.52 2.47
N VAL A 47 -1.44 -3.75 2.95
CA VAL A 47 -0.35 -4.05 3.89
C VAL A 47 0.68 -4.97 3.24
N MET A 48 1.95 -4.76 3.61
CA MET A 48 3.08 -5.54 3.15
C MET A 48 3.97 -5.94 4.32
N GLY A 49 4.70 -7.04 4.17
CA GLY A 49 5.65 -7.52 5.17
C GLY A 49 5.26 -8.85 5.79
N LEU A 50 5.98 -9.23 6.85
CA LEU A 50 5.70 -10.46 7.60
C LEU A 50 4.63 -10.21 8.66
N PRO A 51 3.77 -11.21 8.92
CA PRO A 51 2.75 -11.08 9.94
C PRO A 51 3.37 -10.94 11.34
N THR A 52 2.94 -9.94 12.09
CA THR A 52 3.22 -9.79 13.51
C THR A 52 2.24 -10.61 14.35
N PRO A 53 2.56 -10.95 15.61
CA PRO A 53 1.63 -11.67 16.48
C PRO A 53 0.28 -10.96 16.70
N TRP A 54 0.24 -9.62 16.59
CA TRP A 54 -0.96 -8.82 16.82
C TRP A 54 -1.75 -8.50 15.56
N ASP A 55 -1.27 -8.84 14.36
CA ASP A 55 -1.93 -8.46 13.10
C ASP A 55 -3.36 -8.97 12.98
N ASN A 56 -3.63 -10.22 13.40
CA ASN A 56 -4.98 -10.78 13.37
C ASN A 56 -5.93 -10.00 14.30
N THR A 57 -5.46 -9.66 15.50
CA THR A 57 -6.23 -8.87 16.46
C THR A 57 -6.46 -7.46 15.92
N TYR A 58 -5.43 -6.82 15.38
CA TYR A 58 -5.48 -5.47 14.83
C TYR A 58 -6.44 -5.38 13.64
N SER A 59 -6.33 -6.30 12.68
CA SER A 59 -7.22 -6.40 11.51
C SER A 59 -8.68 -6.62 11.93
N ARG A 60 -8.91 -7.50 12.92
CA ARG A 60 -10.25 -7.74 13.48
C ARG A 60 -10.84 -6.48 14.10
N LEU A 61 -10.10 -5.79 14.97
CA LEU A 61 -10.58 -4.57 15.64
C LEU A 61 -10.89 -3.46 14.63
N LEU A 62 -10.04 -3.27 13.61
CA LEU A 62 -10.28 -2.31 12.53
C LEU A 62 -11.58 -2.61 11.77
N LYS A 63 -11.82 -3.87 11.45
CA LYS A 63 -13.02 -4.31 10.72
C LYS A 63 -14.28 -4.15 11.57
N GLU A 64 -14.28 -4.67 12.80
CA GLU A 64 -15.47 -4.71 13.66
C GLU A 64 -15.93 -3.30 14.08
N ARG A 65 -15.00 -2.37 14.33
CA ARG A 65 -15.34 -1.05 14.88
C ARG A 65 -15.51 0.04 13.84
N TYR A 66 -14.75 -0.06 12.75
CA TYR A 66 -14.65 1.03 11.77
C TYR A 66 -14.96 0.57 10.35
N GLY A 67 -15.21 -0.73 10.12
CA GLY A 67 -15.39 -1.28 8.78
C GLY A 67 -14.13 -1.21 7.91
N ILE A 68 -12.95 -1.03 8.53
CA ILE A 68 -11.67 -0.92 7.81
C ILE A 68 -11.10 -2.32 7.60
N MET A 69 -10.87 -2.69 6.34
CA MET A 69 -10.27 -3.96 5.98
C MET A 69 -8.76 -3.84 5.76
N GLN A 70 -8.00 -4.87 6.12
CA GLN A 70 -6.62 -5.01 5.63
C GLN A 70 -6.56 -5.98 4.46
N ARG A 71 -5.76 -5.62 3.45
CA ARG A 71 -5.48 -6.43 2.27
C ARG A 71 -3.98 -6.62 2.16
N GLY A 72 -3.50 -7.84 2.38
CA GLY A 72 -2.10 -8.18 2.13
C GLY A 72 -1.81 -8.13 0.63
N VAL A 73 -0.86 -7.30 0.22
CA VAL A 73 -0.47 -7.15 -1.20
C VAL A 73 0.98 -7.60 -1.47
N GLY A 74 1.71 -8.00 -0.43
CA GLY A 74 3.02 -8.60 -0.58
C GLY A 74 3.71 -8.97 0.74
N GLY A 75 4.74 -9.82 0.66
CA GLY A 75 5.56 -10.26 1.80
C GLY A 75 6.81 -9.40 1.99
N CYS A 76 7.95 -10.03 2.35
CA CYS A 76 9.23 -9.33 2.57
C CYS A 76 9.82 -8.70 1.31
N MET A 77 9.68 -9.38 0.17
CA MET A 77 10.23 -8.94 -1.10
C MET A 77 9.08 -8.58 -2.02
N VAL A 78 8.94 -7.28 -2.28
CA VAL A 78 7.90 -6.72 -3.16
C VAL A 78 8.54 -5.87 -4.25
N GLY A 79 8.03 -5.99 -5.47
CA GLY A 79 8.49 -5.17 -6.60
C GLY A 79 8.08 -3.71 -6.44
N SER A 80 8.86 -2.80 -7.06
CA SER A 80 8.64 -1.36 -6.99
C SER A 80 7.23 -0.92 -7.41
N ARG A 81 6.63 -1.60 -8.39
CA ARG A 81 5.25 -1.35 -8.84
C ARG A 81 4.22 -1.62 -7.74
N VAL A 82 4.34 -2.74 -7.02
CA VAL A 82 3.42 -3.13 -5.95
C VAL A 82 3.59 -2.20 -4.75
N ALA A 83 4.84 -1.96 -4.35
CA ALA A 83 5.15 -1.04 -3.25
C ALA A 83 4.61 0.37 -3.53
N SER A 84 4.81 0.87 -4.76
CA SER A 84 4.29 2.17 -5.16
C SER A 84 2.76 2.20 -5.20
N HIS A 85 2.11 1.14 -5.71
CA HIS A 85 0.65 1.05 -5.67
C HIS A 85 0.11 1.18 -4.24
N ALA A 86 0.61 0.36 -3.32
CA ALA A 86 0.17 0.35 -1.93
C ALA A 86 0.38 1.70 -1.24
N GLN A 87 1.55 2.33 -1.44
CA GLN A 87 1.84 3.65 -0.88
C GLN A 87 0.81 4.70 -1.31
N TYR A 88 0.57 4.83 -2.61
CA TYR A 88 -0.30 5.88 -3.14
C TYR A 88 -1.79 5.55 -3.01
N TYR A 89 -2.16 4.27 -2.87
CA TYR A 89 -3.49 3.83 -2.47
C TYR A 89 -3.75 4.23 -1.00
N ASN A 90 -2.84 3.87 -0.09
CA ASN A 90 -2.98 4.14 1.34
C ASN A 90 -2.92 5.64 1.66
N GLU A 91 -2.17 6.46 0.92
CA GLU A 91 -2.18 7.93 1.08
C GLU A 91 -3.61 8.50 1.07
N ILE A 92 -4.45 8.02 0.14
CA ILE A 92 -5.85 8.47 0.02
C ILE A 92 -6.73 7.81 1.10
N MET A 93 -6.56 6.51 1.33
CA MET A 93 -7.38 5.77 2.28
C MET A 93 -7.15 6.22 3.73
N GLU A 94 -5.90 6.42 4.14
CA GLU A 94 -5.54 6.89 5.47
C GLU A 94 -6.06 8.30 5.73
N ALA A 95 -6.02 9.18 4.71
CA ALA A 95 -6.60 10.51 4.81
C ALA A 95 -8.12 10.46 5.06
N GLU A 96 -8.85 9.62 4.30
CA GLU A 96 -10.28 9.45 4.49
C GLU A 96 -10.65 8.77 5.82
N ILE A 97 -9.90 7.73 6.22
CA ILE A 97 -10.06 7.05 7.50
C ILE A 97 -9.84 8.04 8.66
N THR A 98 -8.78 8.85 8.57
CA THR A 98 -8.48 9.90 9.56
C THR A 98 -9.57 10.95 9.61
N ARG A 99 -10.13 11.36 8.47
CA ARG A 99 -11.24 12.30 8.40
C ARG A 99 -12.49 11.75 9.10
N ARG A 100 -12.77 10.45 8.97
CA ARG A 100 -13.95 9.81 9.56
C ARG A 100 -13.81 9.50 11.04
N PHE A 101 -12.63 9.05 11.49
CA PHE A 101 -12.46 8.44 12.81
C PHE A 101 -11.40 9.13 13.69
N GLY A 102 -10.73 10.16 13.17
CA GLY A 102 -9.70 10.91 13.86
C GLY A 102 -8.28 10.40 13.65
N LYS A 103 -7.30 11.28 13.88
CA LYS A 103 -5.87 11.05 13.59
C LYS A 103 -5.23 9.89 14.35
N ASN A 104 -5.82 9.48 15.47
CA ASN A 104 -5.26 8.45 16.36
C ASN A 104 -5.94 7.07 16.22
N VAL A 105 -6.80 6.88 15.21
CA VAL A 105 -7.56 5.63 15.04
C VAL A 105 -6.63 4.41 14.90
N PHE A 106 -5.57 4.52 14.10
CA PHE A 106 -4.62 3.43 13.88
C PHE A 106 -3.80 3.13 15.13
N GLU A 107 -3.20 4.14 15.74
CA GLU A 107 -2.36 4.01 16.93
C GLU A 107 -3.14 3.40 18.11
N ARG A 108 -4.34 3.91 18.39
CA ARG A 108 -5.18 3.41 19.49
C ARG A 108 -5.56 1.95 19.28
N THR A 109 -5.95 1.60 18.05
CA THR A 109 -6.38 0.24 17.71
C THR A 109 -5.19 -0.72 17.74
N LEU A 110 -4.01 -0.27 17.31
CA LEU A 110 -2.76 -1.04 17.40
C LEU A 110 -2.36 -1.28 18.85
N HIS A 111 -2.31 -0.24 19.69
CA HIS A 111 -1.99 -0.36 21.12
C HIS A 111 -2.92 -1.34 21.83
N GLU A 112 -4.20 -1.33 21.50
CA GLU A 112 -5.16 -2.28 22.05
C GLU A 112 -4.92 -3.71 21.54
N ALA A 113 -4.69 -3.89 20.24
CA ALA A 113 -4.37 -5.19 19.66
C ALA A 113 -3.12 -5.80 20.31
N VAL A 114 -2.07 -5.01 20.52
CA VAL A 114 -0.83 -5.43 21.19
C VAL A 114 -1.09 -5.88 22.63
N LYS A 115 -1.94 -5.16 23.38
CA LYS A 115 -2.31 -5.55 24.76
C LYS A 115 -3.13 -6.83 24.82
N MET A 116 -3.99 -7.06 23.83
CA MET A 116 -4.86 -8.23 23.74
C MET A 116 -4.15 -9.48 23.24
N THR A 117 -3.05 -9.33 22.50
CA THR A 117 -2.29 -10.46 21.99
C THR A 117 -1.36 -11.02 23.06
N PRO A 118 -1.55 -12.28 23.50
CA PRO A 118 -0.65 -12.91 24.47
C PRO A 118 0.77 -12.98 23.92
N ARG A 119 1.77 -12.81 24.79
CA ARG A 119 3.16 -13.10 24.41
C ARG A 119 3.26 -14.55 23.97
N ARG A 120 3.68 -14.77 22.72
CA ARG A 120 4.02 -16.12 22.24
C ARG A 120 5.07 -16.70 23.20
N ARG A 121 4.81 -17.87 23.77
CA ARG A 121 5.86 -18.59 24.51
C ARG A 121 6.99 -18.90 23.51
N PRO A 122 8.26 -18.73 23.89
CA PRO A 122 9.36 -19.16 23.02
C PRO A 122 9.17 -20.65 22.69
N ASN A 123 9.46 -21.03 21.45
CA ASN A 123 9.54 -22.45 21.12
C ASN A 123 10.59 -23.10 22.04
N PRO A 124 10.33 -24.28 22.60
CA PRO A 124 11.38 -25.03 23.28
C PRO A 124 12.54 -25.27 22.29
N PRO A 125 13.79 -25.31 22.77
CA PRO A 125 14.91 -25.71 21.92
C PRO A 125 14.62 -27.08 21.30
N LEU A 126 14.99 -27.24 20.03
CA LEU A 126 14.88 -28.49 19.28
C LEU A 126 15.70 -29.61 19.92
#